data_AF-A0A1I1REA3-F1
#
_entry.id   AF-A0A1I1REA3-F1
#
_cell.length_a   1.000
_cell.length_b   1.000
_cell.length_c   1.000
_cell.angle_alpha   90.00
_cell.angle_beta   90.00
_cell.angle_gamma   90.00
#
_symmetry.space_group_name_H-M   'P 1'
#
loop_
_entity.id
_entity.type
_entity.pdbx_description
1 polymer ?
#
loop_
_entity_poly.entity_id
_entity_poly.type
_entity_poly.pdbx_seq_one_letter_code
_entity_poly.pdbx_strand_id
1 'polypeptide(L)'
;MGLPQPAFFTGAGKEADDAARAEHATMPVENFRAYTGHPVPGKAEPPRAQEIYKVLDNVMSGVLTNEDADPQGLLDTAERRVNQVLAGQ
;
A
#
# COMPACT_ATOMS: atom_id res chain seq x y z
N MET A 1 4.63 4.41 0.71
CA MET A 1 3.45 4.24 -0.18
C MET A 1 3.91 4.42 -1.62
N GLY A 2 3.86 3.37 -2.44
CA GLY A 2 4.33 3.39 -3.83
C GLY A 2 3.24 3.71 -4.87
N LEU A 3 2.12 4.28 -4.44
CA LEU A 3 0.99 4.68 -5.29
C LEU A 3 0.68 6.16 -5.08
N PRO A 4 0.19 6.88 -6.12
CA PRO A 4 -0.21 8.27 -5.97
C PRO A 4 -1.23 8.40 -4.85
N GLN A 5 -0.94 9.25 -3.86
CA GLN A 5 -1.94 9.58 -2.85
C GLN A 5 -3.11 10.33 -3.52
N PRO A 6 -4.33 10.23 -2.96
CA PRO A 6 -5.42 11.08 -3.40
C PRO A 6 -4.99 12.55 -3.42
N ALA A 7 -5.34 13.27 -4.48
CA ALA A 7 -5.01 14.69 -4.58
C ALA A 7 -5.70 15.45 -3.45
N PHE A 8 -4.90 16.09 -2.58
CA PHE A 8 -5.43 16.93 -1.50
C PHE A 8 -6.11 18.18 -2.03
N PHE A 9 -5.61 18.74 -3.13
CA PHE A 9 -6.19 19.89 -3.81
C PHE A 9 -7.03 19.46 -5.02
N THR A 10 -8.15 20.16 -5.22
CA THR A 10 -9.05 19.97 -6.37
C THR A 10 -9.47 21.34 -6.93
N GLY A 11 -10.02 21.36 -8.16
CA GLY A 11 -10.47 22.60 -8.81
C GLY A 11 -9.36 23.65 -8.94
N ALA A 12 -9.70 24.92 -8.69
CA ALA A 12 -8.78 26.05 -8.83
C ALA A 12 -7.52 25.92 -7.95
N GLY A 13 -7.63 25.30 -6.77
CA GLY A 13 -6.47 25.06 -5.90
C GLY A 13 -5.48 24.07 -6.51
N LYS A 14 -5.98 23.05 -7.23
CA LYS A 14 -5.13 22.12 -7.97
C LYS A 14 -4.45 22.81 -9.16
N GLU A 15 -5.18 23.63 -9.89
CA GLU A 15 -4.61 24.36 -11.04
C GLU A 15 -3.46 25.29 -10.62
N ALA A 16 -3.61 25.98 -9.48
CA ALA A 16 -2.55 26.82 -8.92
C ALA A 16 -1.33 26.00 -8.43
N ASP A 17 -1.54 24.87 -7.77
CA ASP A 17 -0.46 23.97 -7.33
C ASP A 17 0.29 23.37 -8.53
N ASP A 18 -0.43 22.90 -9.55
CA ASP A 18 0.16 22.33 -10.76
C ASP A 18 1.01 23.39 -11.51
N ALA A 19 0.52 24.63 -11.61
CA ALA A 19 1.25 25.73 -12.23
C ALA A 19 2.54 26.09 -11.46
N ALA A 20 2.46 26.24 -10.14
CA ALA A 20 3.62 26.54 -9.30
C ALA A 20 4.67 25.41 -9.35
N ARG A 21 4.24 24.15 -9.39
CA ARG A 21 5.15 23.00 -9.54
C ARG A 21 5.86 22.99 -10.88
N ALA A 22 5.17 23.36 -11.96
CA ALA A 22 5.78 23.47 -13.28
C ALA A 22 6.82 24.61 -13.34
N GLU A 23 6.52 25.75 -12.72
CA GLU A 23 7.40 26.93 -12.71
C GLU A 23 8.66 26.73 -11.84
N HIS A 24 8.53 26.05 -10.70
CA HIS A 24 9.58 25.97 -9.68
C HIS A 24 10.22 24.58 -9.55
N ALA A 25 9.98 23.66 -10.50
CA ALA A 25 10.59 22.34 -10.47
C ALA A 25 12.12 22.42 -10.51
N THR A 26 12.78 21.82 -9.52
CA THR A 26 14.25 21.68 -9.45
C THR A 26 14.74 20.28 -9.80
N MET A 27 13.84 19.40 -10.23
CA MET A 27 14.08 17.98 -10.49
C MET A 27 13.42 17.55 -11.81
N PRO A 28 13.88 16.48 -12.48
CA PRO A 28 13.27 16.00 -13.73
C PRO A 28 11.89 15.38 -13.46
N VAL A 29 10.83 16.16 -13.70
CA VAL A 29 9.44 15.77 -13.38
C VAL A 29 8.92 14.65 -14.30
N GLU A 30 9.51 14.50 -15.48
CA GLU A 30 9.19 13.48 -16.48
C GLU A 30 9.39 12.06 -15.95
N ASN A 31 10.35 11.88 -15.02
CA ASN A 31 10.60 10.60 -14.35
C ASN A 31 9.36 10.10 -13.58
N PHE A 32 8.42 10.97 -13.23
CA PHE A 32 7.19 10.63 -12.50
C PHE A 32 5.99 10.38 -13.41
N ARG A 33 6.12 10.53 -14.74
CA ARG A 33 4.99 10.37 -15.68
C ARG A 33 4.34 8.98 -15.58
N ALA A 34 5.13 7.93 -15.44
CA ALA A 34 4.62 6.56 -15.28
C ALA A 34 3.84 6.38 -13.96
N TYR A 35 4.15 7.18 -12.94
CA TYR A 35 3.47 7.13 -11.66
C TYR A 35 2.18 7.96 -11.66
N THR A 36 2.19 9.16 -12.24
CA THR A 36 1.02 10.06 -12.26
C THR A 36 0.01 9.72 -13.36
N GLY A 37 0.45 9.15 -14.48
CA GLY A 37 -0.41 8.80 -15.63
C GLY A 37 -1.17 7.49 -15.49
N HIS A 38 -0.88 6.69 -14.47
CA HIS A 38 -1.48 5.37 -14.26
C HIS A 38 -2.13 5.28 -12.86
N PRO A 39 -3.25 5.99 -12.63
CA PRO A 39 -3.92 5.96 -11.34
C PRO A 39 -4.41 4.54 -11.05
N VAL A 40 -4.04 4.03 -9.88
CA VAL A 40 -4.51 2.73 -9.38
C VAL A 40 -5.70 2.97 -8.46
N PRO A 41 -6.84 2.27 -8.65
CA PRO A 41 -7.98 2.38 -7.75
C PRO A 41 -7.56 2.08 -6.31
N GLY A 42 -7.93 2.97 -5.39
CA GLY A 42 -7.73 2.73 -3.96
C GLY A 42 -8.52 1.50 -3.53
N LYS A 43 -7.82 0.50 -2.98
CA LYS A 43 -8.44 -0.63 -2.29
C LYS A 43 -8.51 -0.30 -0.82
N ALA A 44 -9.72 -0.18 -0.28
CA ALA A 44 -9.90 0.00 1.16
C ALA A 44 -9.25 -1.17 1.91
N GLU A 45 -8.66 -0.87 3.07
CA GLU A 45 -8.16 -1.91 3.94
C GLU A 45 -9.32 -2.83 4.39
N PRO A 46 -9.07 -4.15 4.55
CA PRO A 46 -10.08 -5.06 5.05
C PRO A 46 -10.51 -4.65 6.46
N PRO A 47 -11.75 -4.96 6.86
CA PRO A 47 -12.16 -4.72 8.23
C PRO A 47 -11.31 -5.56 9.18
N ARG A 48 -11.00 -5.03 10.37
CA ARG A 48 -10.00 -5.59 11.31
C ARG A 48 -8.58 -5.71 10.72
N ALA A 49 -8.19 -4.80 9.81
CA ALA A 49 -6.86 -4.77 9.17
C ALA A 49 -5.70 -4.95 10.16
N GLN A 50 -5.73 -4.29 11.32
CA GLN A 50 -4.67 -4.39 12.32
C GLN A 50 -4.47 -5.81 12.85
N GLU A 51 -5.56 -6.57 13.00
CA GLU A 51 -5.48 -7.96 13.45
C GLU A 51 -4.96 -8.88 12.35
N ILE A 52 -5.34 -8.62 11.10
CA ILE A 52 -4.83 -9.32 9.93
C ILE A 52 -3.32 -9.07 9.77
N TYR A 53 -2.87 -7.82 9.89
CA TYR A 53 -1.45 -7.48 9.83
C TYR A 53 -0.64 -8.14 10.95
N LYS A 54 -1.19 -8.19 12.17
CA LYS A 54 -0.57 -8.93 13.28
C LYS A 54 -0.41 -10.43 12.99
N VAL A 55 -1.36 -11.05 12.31
CA VAL A 55 -1.24 -12.46 11.89
C VAL A 55 -0.09 -12.61 10.88
N LEU A 56 -0.05 -11.76 9.87
CA LEU A 56 0.94 -11.77 8.79
C LEU A 56 2.36 -11.41 9.26
N ASP A 57 2.51 -10.62 10.32
CA ASP A 57 3.81 -10.27 10.91
C ASP A 57 4.60 -11.52 11.34
N ASN A 58 3.90 -12.56 11.81
CA ASN A 58 4.54 -13.83 12.16
C ASN A 58 5.10 -14.57 10.94
N VAL A 59 4.46 -14.44 9.77
CA VAL A 59 4.95 -15.03 8.51
C VAL A 59 6.23 -14.31 8.08
N MET A 60 6.22 -12.98 8.09
CA MET A 60 7.40 -12.17 7.77
C MET A 60 8.56 -12.46 8.72
N SER A 61 8.29 -12.47 10.03
CA SER A 61 9.28 -12.83 11.04
C SER A 61 9.85 -14.23 10.80
N GLY A 62 8.99 -15.23 10.54
CA GLY A 62 9.42 -16.60 10.27
C GLY A 62 10.34 -16.70 9.04
N VAL A 63 9.96 -16.10 7.92
CA VAL A 63 10.76 -16.12 6.67
C VAL A 63 12.08 -15.37 6.82
N LEU A 64 12.08 -14.25 7.56
CA LEU A 64 13.28 -13.41 7.70
C LEU A 64 14.26 -13.91 8.78
N THR A 65 13.84 -14.81 9.67
CA THR A 65 14.66 -15.26 10.80
C THR A 65 15.01 -16.74 10.79
N ASN A 66 14.33 -17.55 9.97
CA ASN A 66 14.63 -18.97 9.82
C ASN A 66 14.98 -19.28 8.36
N GLU A 67 16.20 -19.76 8.11
CA GLU A 67 16.66 -20.14 6.76
C GLU A 67 15.90 -21.33 6.18
N ASP A 68 15.44 -22.23 7.06
CA ASP A 68 14.63 -23.41 6.72
C ASP A 68 13.12 -23.13 6.85
N ALA A 69 12.70 -21.85 6.85
CA ALA A 69 11.29 -21.53 6.88
C ALA A 69 10.56 -22.20 5.72
N ASP A 70 9.33 -22.66 5.96
CA ASP A 70 8.39 -23.07 4.92
C ASP A 70 7.39 -21.91 4.69
N PRO A 71 7.63 -21.03 3.69
CA PRO A 71 6.75 -19.89 3.45
C PRO A 71 5.32 -20.31 3.13
N GLN A 72 5.14 -21.45 2.45
CA GLN A 72 3.82 -21.91 2.06
C GLN A 72 3.04 -22.36 3.30
N GLY A 73 3.62 -23.20 4.15
CA GLY A 73 2.96 -23.64 5.39
C GLY A 73 2.65 -22.49 6.36
N LEU A 74 3.53 -21.48 6.43
CA LEU A 74 3.29 -20.25 7.19
C LEU A 74 2.11 -19.45 6.62
N LEU A 75 2.04 -19.29 5.30
CA LEU A 75 0.94 -18.61 4.63
C LEU A 75 -0.38 -19.37 4.77
N ASP A 76 -0.40 -20.69 4.61
CA ASP A 76 -1.59 -21.53 4.80
C ASP A 76 -2.14 -21.39 6.23
N THR A 77 -1.24 -21.30 7.21
CA THR A 77 -1.61 -21.10 8.62
C THR A 77 -2.15 -19.70 8.86
N ALA A 78 -1.52 -18.69 8.27
CA ALA A 78 -1.98 -17.31 8.36
C ALA A 78 -3.36 -17.14 7.71
N GLU A 79 -3.60 -17.74 6.54
CA GLU A 79 -4.89 -17.71 5.85
C GLU A 79 -6.02 -18.24 6.74
N ARG A 80 -5.83 -19.42 7.36
CA ARG A 80 -6.82 -19.98 8.30
C ARG A 80 -7.15 -19.02 9.45
N ARG A 81 -6.14 -18.36 10.02
CA ARG A 81 -6.33 -17.39 11.11
C ARG A 81 -7.02 -16.11 10.63
N VAL A 82 -6.65 -15.60 9.47
CA VAL A 82 -7.30 -14.44 8.85
C VAL A 82 -8.77 -14.74 8.57
N ASN A 83 -9.08 -15.91 8.01
CA ASN A 83 -10.45 -16.33 7.76
C ASN A 83 -11.27 -16.42 9.06
N GLN A 84 -10.68 -16.83 10.18
CA GLN A 84 -11.36 -16.80 11.49
C GLN A 84 -11.62 -15.37 11.99
N VAL A 85 -10.63 -14.47 11.85
CA VAL A 85 -10.77 -13.04 12.20
C VAL A 85 -11.90 -12.39 11.40
N LEU A 86 -11.97 -12.71 10.11
CA LEU A 86 -13.01 -12.21 9.19
C LEU A 86 -14.38 -12.87 9.42
N ALA A 87 -14.44 -14.14 9.82
CA ALA A 87 -15.69 -14.84 10.10
C ALA A 87 -16.32 -14.44 11.44
N GLY A 88 -15.53 -13.97 12.41
CA GLY A 88 -16.01 -13.42 13.68
C GLY A 88 -16.50 -11.97 13.60
N GLN A 89 -17.03 -11.57 12.44
CA GLN A 89 -17.48 -10.22 12.09
C GLN A 89 -19.01 -10.16 12.00
#